data_AF-A0A7K6GHA5-F1
#
_entry.id   AF-A0A7K6GHA5-F1
#
_cell.length_a   1.000
_cell.length_b   1.000
_cell.length_c   1.000
_cell.angle_alpha   90.00
_cell.angle_beta   90.00
_cell.angle_gamma   90.00
#
_symmetry.space_group_name_H-M   'P 1'
#
loop_
_entity.id
_entity.type
_entity.pdbx_description
1 polymer ?
#
loop_
_entity_poly.entity_id
_entity_poly.type
_entity_poly.pdbx_seq_one_letter_code
_entity_poly.pdbx_strand_id
1 'polypeptide(L)'
;LSHRYHEQNGITASHNFKFGPLFMRLCYELDLERPALELIKDQNLHGFFSDSTSFHILMTMLFKKGHFESALEVLVEMKKQGISFNKETYLLAFAICYKLDNLESSKISAKFLEEAQLKGDTLPLRAYCFAIATALKQNDVVQAKSYCCQIMRTENKLYNNLKVLVQLRCGWLEEVVNTLEAAVEVDTPPFVKKTEFSEQVLAAVREKMEENPDLSVKLGNIYTKLQASGRITMCTLEDMLFQIPSTKKATAKLLNQKQLGYQVANPFQSNLLL
;
A
#
# COMPACT_ATOMS: atom_id res chain seq x y z
N LEU A 1 29.81 -0.27 15.23
CA LEU A 1 30.12 -0.96 13.96
C LEU A 1 29.79 -0.07 12.77
N SER A 2 28.57 0.48 12.68
CA SER A 2 28.15 1.47 11.66
C SER A 2 29.10 2.67 11.53
N HIS A 3 29.40 3.38 12.62
CA HIS A 3 30.30 4.55 12.59
C HIS A 3 31.73 4.20 12.14
N ARG A 4 32.35 3.17 12.73
CA ARG A 4 33.71 2.74 12.37
C ARG A 4 33.83 2.35 10.90
N TYR A 5 32.76 1.83 10.31
CA TYR A 5 32.75 1.46 8.91
C TYR A 5 32.48 2.64 7.96
N HIS A 6 31.56 3.55 8.31
CA HIS A 6 31.34 4.78 7.54
C HIS A 6 32.66 5.56 7.38
N GLU A 7 33.44 5.63 8.46
CA GLU A 7 34.78 6.21 8.48
C GLU A 7 35.77 5.46 7.57
N GLN A 8 35.78 4.12 7.58
CA GLN A 8 36.64 3.31 6.71
C GLN A 8 36.27 3.39 5.21
N ASN A 9 34.99 3.54 4.89
CA ASN A 9 34.52 3.67 3.51
C ASN A 9 34.75 5.05 2.90
N GLY A 10 34.87 6.10 3.73
CA GLY A 10 35.34 7.41 3.26
C GLY A 10 36.76 7.36 2.69
N ILE A 11 37.56 6.34 3.07
CA ILE A 11 38.98 6.19 2.73
C ILE A 11 39.20 5.22 1.54
N THR A 12 38.25 4.32 1.24
CA THR A 12 38.42 3.28 0.20
C THR A 12 37.28 3.27 -0.81
N ALA A 13 37.43 4.05 -1.88
CA ALA A 13 36.50 4.15 -3.01
C ALA A 13 36.44 2.91 -3.92
N SER A 14 36.53 1.68 -3.39
CA SER A 14 36.74 0.48 -4.23
C SER A 14 35.82 -0.71 -4.01
N HIS A 15 34.71 -0.59 -3.27
CA HIS A 15 33.66 -1.62 -3.30
C HIS A 15 32.25 -1.01 -3.30
N ASN A 16 31.52 -1.21 -4.40
CA ASN A 16 30.10 -0.85 -4.61
C ASN A 16 29.10 -1.56 -3.66
N PHE A 17 29.58 -2.12 -2.56
CA PHE A 17 28.75 -2.90 -1.65
C PHE A 17 28.09 -1.99 -0.61
N LYS A 18 26.76 -1.86 -0.70
CA LYS A 18 25.97 -1.03 0.20
C LYS A 18 25.53 -1.85 1.41
N PHE A 19 26.12 -1.60 2.57
CA PHE A 19 25.79 -2.28 3.82
C PHE A 19 24.48 -1.79 4.46
N GLY A 20 24.02 -0.58 4.15
CA GLY A 20 22.78 -0.01 4.71
C GLY A 20 21.57 -0.95 4.67
N PRO A 21 21.23 -1.54 3.51
CA PRO A 21 20.12 -2.49 3.41
C PRO A 21 20.30 -3.76 4.25
N LEU A 22 21.53 -4.30 4.34
CA LEU A 22 21.81 -5.48 5.16
C LEU A 22 21.68 -5.18 6.64
N PHE A 23 22.18 -4.03 7.07
CA PHE A 23 22.07 -3.59 8.45
C PHE A 23 20.60 -3.37 8.82
N MET A 24 19.82 -2.69 7.96
CA MET A 24 18.38 -2.53 8.17
C MET A 24 17.63 -3.86 8.14
N ARG A 25 18.06 -4.81 7.30
CA ARG A 25 17.49 -6.17 7.30
C ARG A 25 17.78 -6.90 8.62
N LEU A 26 18.98 -6.76 9.17
CA LEU A 26 19.30 -7.32 10.48
C LEU A 26 18.42 -6.71 11.58
N CYS A 27 18.25 -5.38 11.59
CA CYS A 27 17.32 -4.73 12.51
C CYS A 27 15.89 -5.25 12.35
N TYR A 28 15.45 -5.52 11.10
CA TYR A 28 14.15 -6.12 10.82
C TYR A 28 14.00 -7.50 11.44
N GLU A 29 14.99 -8.39 11.27
CA GLU A 29 14.91 -9.77 11.80
C GLU A 29 15.05 -9.83 13.34
N LEU A 30 15.71 -8.83 13.93
CA LEU A 30 15.95 -8.74 15.38
C LEU A 30 14.93 -7.84 16.11
N ASP A 31 13.90 -7.35 15.43
CA ASP A 31 12.88 -6.48 16.02
C ASP A 31 13.48 -5.23 16.71
N LEU A 32 14.39 -4.54 16.00
CA LEU A 32 15.09 -3.35 16.49
C LEU A 32 14.57 -2.06 15.82
N GLU A 33 13.28 -1.74 15.96
CA GLU A 33 12.66 -0.56 15.34
C GLU A 33 13.28 0.76 15.81
N ARG A 34 13.40 0.93 17.13
CA ARG A 34 13.89 2.20 17.71
C ARG A 34 15.34 2.45 17.33
N PRO A 35 16.28 1.48 17.51
CA PRO A 35 17.65 1.67 17.05
C PRO A 35 17.75 1.91 15.54
N ALA A 36 16.94 1.21 14.73
CA ALA A 36 16.94 1.43 13.28
C ALA A 36 16.47 2.84 12.90
N LEU A 37 15.45 3.36 13.57
CA LEU A 37 14.95 4.72 13.38
C LEU A 37 15.98 5.77 13.80
N GLU A 38 16.64 5.58 14.94
CA GLU A 38 17.72 6.46 15.39
C GLU A 38 18.87 6.50 14.39
N LEU A 39 19.30 5.33 13.91
CA LEU A 39 20.40 5.21 12.95
C LEU A 39 20.10 5.86 11.61
N ILE A 40 18.87 5.73 11.09
CA ILE A 40 18.53 6.32 9.78
C ILE A 40 18.49 7.84 9.82
N LYS A 41 18.23 8.41 11.01
CA LYS A 41 18.19 9.85 11.28
C LYS A 41 19.53 10.44 11.67
N ASP A 42 20.52 9.61 11.98
CA ASP A 42 21.86 10.07 12.37
C ASP A 42 22.57 10.72 11.18
N GLN A 43 22.85 12.01 11.33
CA GLN A 43 23.51 12.83 10.31
C GLN A 43 24.95 12.36 10.04
N ASN A 44 25.62 11.77 11.04
CA ASN A 44 26.97 11.23 10.88
C ASN A 44 26.99 9.94 10.06
N LEU A 45 25.82 9.35 9.80
CA LEU A 45 25.66 8.16 8.97
C LEU A 45 24.98 8.50 7.63
N HIS A 46 24.82 9.79 7.30
CA HIS A 46 24.38 10.20 5.97
C HIS A 46 25.32 9.63 4.91
N GLY A 47 24.75 8.97 3.90
CA GLY A 47 25.49 8.21 2.89
C GLY A 47 25.61 6.71 3.17
N PHE A 48 25.66 6.27 4.44
CA PHE A 48 25.67 4.83 4.77
C PHE A 48 24.34 4.15 4.36
N PHE A 49 23.22 4.86 4.54
CA PHE A 49 21.90 4.42 4.11
C PHE A 49 21.45 5.01 2.77
N SER A 50 22.38 5.44 1.90
CA SER A 50 22.10 6.09 0.60
C SER A 50 21.23 5.28 -0.38
N ASP A 51 20.95 4.01 -0.09
CA ASP A 51 20.03 3.19 -0.87
C ASP A 51 18.60 3.26 -0.33
N SER A 52 17.64 3.54 -1.23
CA SER A 52 16.20 3.52 -0.95
C SER A 52 15.73 2.22 -0.27
N THR A 53 16.40 1.09 -0.52
CA THR A 53 16.07 -0.21 0.08
C THR A 53 16.16 -0.18 1.60
N SER A 54 17.12 0.53 2.18
CA SER A 54 17.28 0.67 3.64
C SER A 54 16.03 1.29 4.26
N PHE A 55 15.55 2.38 3.66
CA PHE A 55 14.34 3.09 4.06
C PHE A 55 13.10 2.21 3.89
N HIS A 56 12.97 1.49 2.78
CA HIS A 56 11.84 0.57 2.57
C HIS A 56 11.77 -0.54 3.61
N ILE A 57 12.90 -1.14 3.97
CA ILE A 57 12.95 -2.20 4.99
C ILE A 57 12.44 -1.64 6.32
N LEU A 58 12.97 -0.49 6.75
CA LEU A 58 12.56 0.16 7.99
C LEU A 58 11.09 0.58 7.97
N MET A 59 10.63 1.25 6.90
CA MET A 59 9.22 1.62 6.76
C MET A 59 8.30 0.41 6.77
N THR A 60 8.69 -0.70 6.12
CA THR A 60 7.91 -1.94 6.09
C THR A 60 7.83 -2.57 7.49
N MET A 61 8.94 -2.57 8.24
CA MET A 61 8.97 -3.02 9.63
C MET A 61 7.99 -2.22 10.49
N LEU A 62 8.12 -0.88 10.46
CA LEU A 62 7.28 0.03 11.22
C LEU A 62 5.80 -0.10 10.84
N PHE A 63 5.50 -0.18 9.53
CA PHE A 63 4.15 -0.35 9.02
C PHE A 63 3.50 -1.65 9.53
N LYS A 64 4.21 -2.78 9.46
CA LYS A 64 3.69 -4.07 9.94
C LYS A 64 3.42 -4.08 11.44
N LYS A 65 4.17 -3.29 12.20
CA LYS A 65 4.02 -3.15 13.65
C LYS A 65 3.04 -2.05 14.07
N GLY A 66 2.43 -1.35 13.11
CA GLY A 66 1.47 -0.29 13.39
C GLY A 66 2.09 1.05 13.82
N HIS A 67 3.41 1.20 13.72
CA HIS A 67 4.11 2.46 14.02
C HIS A 67 4.05 3.42 12.81
N PHE A 68 2.86 3.86 12.44
CA PHE A 68 2.63 4.60 11.19
C PHE A 68 3.23 6.01 11.21
N GLU A 69 3.21 6.69 12.36
CA GLU A 69 3.82 8.00 12.56
C GLU A 69 5.33 7.92 12.34
N SER A 70 5.99 6.94 12.98
CA SER A 70 7.42 6.70 12.78
C SER A 70 7.72 6.31 11.33
N ALA A 71 6.86 5.52 10.67
CA ALA A 71 7.05 5.19 9.26
C ALA A 71 6.95 6.43 8.34
N LEU A 72 6.07 7.37 8.69
CA LEU A 72 5.97 8.67 8.00
C LEU A 72 7.21 9.54 8.26
N GLU A 73 7.77 9.53 9.47
CA GLU A 73 9.02 10.23 9.76
C GLU A 73 10.19 9.70 8.90
N VAL A 74 10.24 8.39 8.65
CA VAL A 74 11.25 7.79 7.78
C VAL A 74 11.11 8.27 6.33
N LEU A 75 9.89 8.49 5.82
CA LEU A 75 9.67 9.10 4.51
C LEU A 75 10.18 10.53 4.42
N VAL A 76 9.92 11.32 5.47
CA VAL A 76 10.41 12.70 5.54
C VAL A 76 11.94 12.72 5.57
N GLU A 77 12.56 11.83 6.34
CA GLU A 77 14.03 11.70 6.40
C GLU A 77 14.61 11.24 5.05
N MET A 78 13.97 10.29 4.37
CA MET A 78 14.38 9.85 3.02
C MET A 78 14.43 11.03 2.05
N LYS A 79 13.40 11.88 2.07
CA LYS A 79 13.34 13.09 1.26
C LYS A 79 14.39 14.13 1.66
N LYS A 80 14.61 14.33 2.97
CA LYS A 80 15.63 15.23 3.51
C LYS A 80 17.04 14.82 3.07
N GLN A 81 17.31 13.52 2.98
CA GLN A 81 18.57 12.97 2.47
C GLN A 81 18.67 12.98 0.93
N GLY A 82 17.67 13.53 0.23
CA GLY A 82 17.68 13.62 -1.23
C GLY A 82 17.49 12.27 -1.93
N ILE A 83 16.99 11.25 -1.24
CA ILE A 83 16.79 9.92 -1.82
C ILE A 83 15.45 9.89 -2.54
N SER A 84 15.49 9.70 -3.86
CA SER A 84 14.30 9.68 -4.71
C SER A 84 13.34 8.54 -4.37
N PHE A 85 12.04 8.86 -4.41
CA PHE A 85 10.99 7.86 -4.23
C PHE A 85 10.88 7.01 -5.49
N ASN A 86 10.63 5.72 -5.29
CA ASN A 86 10.29 4.80 -6.36
C ASN A 86 8.83 4.34 -6.22
N LYS A 87 8.37 3.47 -7.13
CA LYS A 87 6.99 2.96 -7.14
C LYS A 87 6.58 2.28 -5.83
N GLU A 88 7.49 1.55 -5.19
CA GLU A 88 7.24 0.88 -3.92
C GLU A 88 7.21 1.89 -2.76
N THR A 89 8.00 2.96 -2.84
CA THR A 89 8.03 4.04 -1.83
C THR A 89 6.70 4.76 -1.80
N TYR A 90 6.22 5.19 -2.97
CA TYR A 90 4.92 5.84 -3.08
C TYR A 90 3.81 4.93 -2.58
N LEU A 91 3.80 3.66 -3.01
CA LEU A 91 2.79 2.71 -2.54
C LEU A 91 2.74 2.63 -1.01
N LEU A 92 3.90 2.52 -0.35
CA LEU A 92 3.97 2.44 1.10
C LEU A 92 3.62 3.78 1.76
N ALA A 93 3.99 4.91 1.18
CA ALA A 93 3.61 6.25 1.65
C ALA A 93 2.09 6.45 1.66
N PHE A 94 1.40 6.13 0.56
CA PHE A 94 -0.06 6.22 0.51
C PHE A 94 -0.73 5.22 1.48
N ALA A 95 -0.17 4.02 1.67
CA ALA A 95 -0.66 3.07 2.65
C ALA A 95 -0.50 3.58 4.10
N ILE A 96 0.64 4.21 4.43
CA ILE A 96 0.88 4.86 5.73
C ILE A 96 -0.13 5.98 5.95
N CYS A 97 -0.33 6.87 4.98
CA CYS A 97 -1.31 7.95 5.07
C CYS A 97 -2.73 7.45 5.32
N TYR A 98 -3.12 6.36 4.64
CA TYR A 98 -4.42 5.70 4.82
C TYR A 98 -4.60 5.13 6.24
N LYS A 99 -3.55 4.56 6.82
CA LYS A 99 -3.58 3.98 8.17
C LYS A 99 -3.55 5.02 9.29
N LEU A 100 -2.88 6.16 9.07
CA LEU A 100 -2.89 7.30 9.99
C LEU A 100 -4.26 7.95 10.12
N ASP A 101 -5.07 7.89 9.06
CA ASP A 101 -6.48 8.27 9.02
C ASP A 101 -6.82 9.62 9.68
N ASN A 102 -6.03 10.65 9.38
CA ASN A 102 -6.27 11.99 9.89
C ASN A 102 -6.08 13.05 8.79
N LEU A 103 -6.53 14.26 9.08
CA LEU A 103 -6.52 15.35 8.10
C LEU A 103 -5.10 15.71 7.63
N GLU A 104 -4.11 15.65 8.53
CA GLU A 104 -2.72 15.95 8.19
C GLU A 104 -2.13 14.88 7.27
N SER A 105 -2.40 13.59 7.53
CA SER A 105 -1.96 12.51 6.65
C SER A 105 -2.61 12.58 5.27
N SER A 106 -3.85 13.05 5.18
CA SER A 106 -4.55 13.31 3.91
C SER A 106 -3.89 14.45 3.10
N LYS A 107 -3.56 15.56 3.77
CA LYS A 107 -2.81 16.67 3.13
C LYS A 107 -1.44 16.21 2.63
N ILE A 108 -0.75 15.38 3.41
CA ILE A 108 0.54 14.80 3.01
C ILE A 108 0.38 13.87 1.80
N SER A 109 -0.65 13.02 1.79
CA SER A 109 -0.99 12.16 0.65
C SER A 109 -1.22 12.99 -0.62
N ALA A 110 -1.93 14.11 -0.52
CA ALA A 110 -2.15 15.01 -1.66
C ALA A 110 -0.84 15.61 -2.17
N LYS A 111 0.03 16.10 -1.27
CA LYS A 111 1.35 16.62 -1.63
C LYS A 111 2.23 15.58 -2.32
N PHE A 112 2.23 14.33 -1.85
CA PHE A 112 2.98 13.26 -2.52
C PHE A 112 2.49 13.02 -3.94
N LEU A 113 1.18 13.10 -4.17
CA LEU A 113 0.61 12.95 -5.50
C LEU A 113 1.03 14.09 -6.44
N GLU A 114 0.90 15.33 -5.97
CA GLU A 114 1.30 16.53 -6.73
C GLU A 114 2.81 16.50 -7.06
N GLU A 115 3.65 16.16 -6.09
CA GLU A 115 5.09 16.04 -6.30
C GLU A 115 5.44 14.94 -7.31
N ALA A 116 4.77 13.80 -7.27
CA ALA A 116 4.97 12.73 -8.24
C ALA A 116 4.60 13.21 -9.66
N GLN A 117 3.49 13.94 -9.81
CA GLN A 117 3.09 14.49 -11.10
C GLN A 117 4.09 15.52 -11.63
N LEU A 118 4.54 16.46 -10.79
CA LEU A 118 5.51 17.49 -11.16
C LEU A 118 6.84 16.90 -11.61
N LYS A 119 7.26 15.78 -11.01
CA LYS A 119 8.48 15.05 -11.39
C LYS A 119 8.29 14.11 -12.58
N GLY A 120 7.06 13.86 -13.01
CA GLY A 120 6.74 12.85 -14.02
C GLY A 120 6.88 11.40 -13.51
N ASP A 121 6.83 11.19 -12.20
CA ASP A 121 6.92 9.87 -11.60
C ASP A 121 5.67 9.04 -11.91
N THR A 122 5.87 7.80 -12.35
CA THR A 122 4.75 6.88 -12.60
C THR A 122 4.29 6.23 -11.30
N LEU A 123 3.10 6.59 -10.82
CA LEU A 123 2.48 5.98 -9.65
C LEU A 123 1.77 4.65 -9.99
N PRO A 124 1.87 3.62 -9.15
CA PRO A 124 1.08 2.41 -9.34
C PRO A 124 -0.41 2.69 -9.07
N LEU A 125 -1.31 2.02 -9.80
CA LEU A 125 -2.77 2.15 -9.61
C LEU A 125 -3.20 2.01 -8.15
N ARG A 126 -2.55 1.11 -7.40
CA ARG A 126 -2.87 0.90 -5.98
C ARG A 126 -2.53 2.10 -5.09
N ALA A 127 -1.52 2.91 -5.44
CA ALA A 127 -1.26 4.17 -4.73
C ALA A 127 -2.43 5.14 -4.90
N TYR A 128 -2.97 5.28 -6.12
CA TYR A 128 -4.20 6.04 -6.33
C TYR A 128 -5.40 5.46 -5.58
N CYS A 129 -5.53 4.14 -5.53
CA CYS A 129 -6.61 3.49 -4.77
C CYS A 129 -6.54 3.84 -3.27
N PHE A 130 -5.33 3.84 -2.67
CA PHE A 130 -5.14 4.33 -1.31
C PHE A 130 -5.49 5.81 -1.17
N ALA A 131 -5.04 6.66 -2.09
CA ALA A 131 -5.35 8.09 -2.07
C ALA A 131 -6.87 8.37 -2.13
N ILE A 132 -7.60 7.67 -3.01
CA ILE A 132 -9.06 7.75 -3.10
C ILE A 132 -9.70 7.27 -1.80
N ALA A 133 -9.26 6.14 -1.25
CA ALA A 133 -9.80 5.60 -0.01
C ALA A 133 -9.57 6.54 1.19
N THR A 134 -8.40 7.18 1.27
CA THR A 134 -8.09 8.22 2.26
C THR A 134 -9.03 9.41 2.11
N ALA A 135 -9.20 9.93 0.90
CA ALA A 135 -10.10 11.06 0.65
C ALA A 135 -11.57 10.72 1.01
N LEU A 136 -12.04 9.51 0.69
CA LEU A 136 -13.38 9.02 1.06
C LEU A 136 -13.59 8.92 2.58
N LYS A 137 -12.57 8.47 3.33
CA LYS A 137 -12.60 8.42 4.81
C LYS A 137 -12.68 9.82 5.42
N GLN A 138 -11.97 10.79 4.84
CA GLN A 138 -12.00 12.19 5.26
C GLN A 138 -13.20 12.98 4.71
N ASN A 139 -14.14 12.31 4.02
CA ASN A 139 -15.30 12.92 3.37
C ASN A 139 -14.96 14.00 2.32
N ASP A 140 -13.74 13.96 1.76
CA ASP A 140 -13.33 14.83 0.66
C ASP A 140 -13.68 14.20 -0.69
N VAL A 141 -14.96 14.33 -1.07
CA VAL A 141 -15.50 13.77 -2.31
C VAL A 141 -14.89 14.45 -3.55
N VAL A 142 -14.53 15.73 -3.44
CA VAL A 142 -13.93 16.50 -4.55
C VAL A 142 -12.56 15.94 -4.89
N GLN A 143 -11.72 15.72 -3.88
CA GLN A 143 -10.41 15.14 -4.06
C GLN A 143 -10.48 13.69 -4.54
N ALA A 144 -11.38 12.88 -3.95
CA ALA A 144 -11.59 11.49 -4.38
C ALA A 144 -11.97 11.40 -5.87
N LYS A 145 -12.87 12.29 -6.33
CA LYS A 145 -13.26 12.39 -7.74
C LYS A 145 -12.09 12.82 -8.63
N SER A 146 -11.31 13.81 -8.21
CA SER A 146 -10.11 14.26 -8.95
C SER A 146 -9.14 13.10 -9.20
N TYR A 147 -8.88 12.29 -8.17
CA TYR A 147 -8.00 11.12 -8.29
C TYR A 147 -8.56 10.04 -9.21
N CYS A 148 -9.89 9.82 -9.19
CA CYS A 148 -10.54 8.90 -10.13
C CYS A 148 -10.34 9.32 -11.59
N CYS A 149 -10.41 10.62 -11.90
CA CYS A 149 -10.23 11.14 -13.27
C CYS A 149 -8.80 10.96 -13.80
N GLN A 150 -7.81 10.81 -12.92
CA GLN A 150 -6.41 10.62 -13.29
C GLN A 150 -6.07 9.16 -13.63
N ILE A 151 -6.97 8.22 -13.32
CA ILE A 151 -6.75 6.80 -13.59
C ILE A 151 -7.20 6.47 -15.02
N MET A 152 -6.25 6.11 -15.88
CA MET A 152 -6.54 5.72 -17.27
C MET A 152 -6.97 4.26 -17.43
N ARG A 153 -6.60 3.37 -16.49
CA ARG A 153 -6.92 1.94 -16.54
C ARG A 153 -8.04 1.61 -15.55
N THR A 154 -9.24 1.41 -16.07
CA THR A 154 -10.46 1.18 -15.27
C THR A 154 -10.72 -0.30 -14.97
N GLU A 155 -10.04 -1.22 -15.66
CA GLU A 155 -10.18 -2.67 -15.48
C GLU A 155 -9.45 -3.18 -14.24
N ASN A 156 -9.95 -2.84 -13.06
CA ASN A 156 -9.42 -3.35 -11.80
C ASN A 156 -10.52 -3.48 -10.74
N LYS A 157 -10.62 -4.66 -10.12
CA LYS A 157 -11.63 -4.94 -9.08
C LYS A 157 -11.63 -3.91 -7.94
N LEU A 158 -10.46 -3.53 -7.43
CA LEU A 158 -10.35 -2.58 -6.32
C LEU A 158 -10.78 -1.19 -6.77
N TYR A 159 -10.33 -0.75 -7.94
CA TYR A 159 -10.73 0.54 -8.49
C TYR A 159 -12.23 0.62 -8.75
N ASN A 160 -12.86 -0.43 -9.29
CA ASN A 160 -14.30 -0.45 -9.55
C ASN A 160 -15.11 -0.32 -8.24
N ASN A 161 -14.68 -0.99 -7.17
CA ASN A 161 -15.30 -0.82 -5.85
C ASN A 161 -15.15 0.62 -5.33
N LEU A 162 -13.96 1.23 -5.46
CA LEU A 162 -13.75 2.62 -5.07
C LEU A 162 -14.53 3.60 -5.93
N LYS A 163 -14.62 3.36 -7.24
CA LYS A 163 -15.38 4.19 -8.19
C LYS A 163 -16.87 4.22 -7.81
N VAL A 164 -17.45 3.06 -7.50
CA VAL A 164 -18.84 2.97 -7.03
C VAL A 164 -19.04 3.79 -5.75
N LEU A 165 -18.13 3.69 -4.77
CA LEU A 165 -18.22 4.49 -3.56
C LEU A 165 -18.10 6.00 -3.82
N VAL A 166 -17.22 6.43 -4.73
CA VAL A 166 -17.10 7.84 -5.12
C VAL A 166 -18.39 8.33 -5.78
N GLN A 167 -18.94 7.58 -6.76
CA GLN A 167 -20.20 7.92 -7.42
C GLN A 167 -21.36 8.01 -6.42
N LEU A 168 -21.43 7.07 -5.47
CA LEU A 168 -22.43 7.05 -4.40
C LEU A 168 -22.35 8.32 -3.54
N ARG A 169 -21.12 8.73 -3.15
CA ARG A 169 -20.89 9.95 -2.36
C ARG A 169 -21.14 11.23 -3.15
N CYS A 170 -21.02 11.19 -4.48
CA CYS A 170 -21.43 12.27 -5.37
C CYS A 170 -22.96 12.34 -5.59
N GLY A 171 -23.73 11.35 -5.11
CA GLY A 171 -25.17 11.25 -5.38
C GLY A 171 -25.52 10.83 -6.81
N TRP A 172 -24.56 10.31 -7.57
CA TRP A 172 -24.76 9.90 -8.96
C TRP A 172 -25.31 8.48 -9.03
N LEU A 173 -26.55 8.31 -8.57
CA LEU A 173 -27.16 6.99 -8.38
C LEU A 173 -27.33 6.21 -9.71
N GLU A 174 -27.69 6.89 -10.79
CA GLU A 174 -27.79 6.26 -12.13
C GLU A 174 -26.42 5.75 -12.62
N GLU A 175 -25.34 6.51 -12.38
CA GLU A 175 -23.98 6.09 -12.75
C GLU A 175 -23.49 4.89 -11.94
N VAL A 176 -23.94 4.76 -10.69
CA VAL A 176 -23.70 3.57 -9.86
C VAL A 176 -24.39 2.37 -10.50
N VAL A 177 -25.67 2.49 -10.85
CA VAL A 177 -26.43 1.42 -11.50
C VAL A 177 -25.77 1.01 -12.82
N ASN A 178 -25.45 1.97 -13.68
CA ASN A 178 -24.76 1.71 -14.95
C ASN A 178 -23.42 0.97 -14.76
N THR A 179 -22.65 1.33 -13.72
CA THR A 179 -21.37 0.69 -13.41
C THR A 179 -21.57 -0.76 -12.95
N LEU A 180 -22.61 -1.05 -12.17
CA LEU A 180 -22.95 -2.39 -11.72
C LEU A 180 -23.54 -3.25 -12.85
N GLU A 181 -24.42 -2.68 -13.68
CA GLU A 181 -25.00 -3.35 -14.86
C GLU A 181 -23.93 -3.73 -15.87
N ALA A 182 -23.01 -2.82 -16.19
CA ALA A 182 -21.88 -3.10 -17.07
C ALA A 182 -21.01 -4.26 -16.58
N ALA A 183 -20.96 -4.51 -15.27
CA ALA A 183 -20.26 -5.66 -14.73
C ALA A 183 -21.04 -6.97 -14.87
N VAL A 184 -22.36 -6.93 -15.05
CA VAL A 184 -23.23 -8.10 -15.28
C VAL A 184 -23.26 -8.49 -16.76
N GLU A 185 -23.38 -7.51 -17.65
CA GLU A 185 -23.58 -7.70 -19.10
C GLU A 185 -22.36 -8.29 -19.83
N VAL A 186 -21.15 -8.22 -19.26
CA VAL A 186 -19.96 -8.77 -19.92
C VAL A 186 -19.85 -10.27 -19.64
N ASP A 187 -20.26 -11.07 -20.64
CA ASP A 187 -19.92 -12.49 -20.76
C ASP A 187 -18.39 -12.61 -20.88
N THR A 188 -17.74 -12.69 -19.73
CA THR A 188 -16.28 -12.63 -19.63
C THR A 188 -15.74 -14.01 -19.95
N PRO A 189 -14.83 -14.15 -20.93
CA PRO A 189 -14.17 -15.42 -21.20
C PRO A 189 -13.55 -15.98 -19.91
N PRO A 190 -13.47 -17.32 -19.74
CA PRO A 190 -13.04 -17.95 -18.49
C PRO A 190 -11.64 -17.54 -18.00
N PHE A 191 -10.81 -16.94 -18.88
CA PHE A 191 -9.46 -16.47 -18.58
C PHE A 191 -9.38 -14.99 -18.16
N VAL A 192 -10.46 -14.22 -18.32
CA VAL A 192 -10.52 -12.80 -17.93
C VAL A 192 -11.01 -12.69 -16.50
N LYS A 193 -10.31 -11.92 -15.67
CA LYS A 193 -10.74 -11.68 -14.29
C LYS A 193 -12.07 -10.94 -14.30
N LYS A 194 -13.10 -11.59 -13.74
CA LYS A 194 -14.43 -10.99 -13.57
C LYS A 194 -14.33 -9.77 -12.67
N THR A 195 -15.10 -8.73 -12.98
CA THR A 195 -15.31 -7.61 -12.05
C THR A 195 -16.06 -8.14 -10.83
N GLU A 196 -15.44 -8.03 -9.66
CA GLU A 196 -16.01 -8.42 -8.37
C GLU A 196 -16.30 -7.18 -7.53
N PHE A 197 -17.42 -7.19 -6.80
CA PHE A 197 -17.77 -6.15 -5.83
C PHE A 197 -17.77 -6.71 -4.41
N SER A 198 -17.29 -5.91 -3.47
CA SER A 198 -17.35 -6.21 -2.04
C SER A 198 -18.78 -6.13 -1.56
N GLU A 199 -19.21 -7.09 -0.75
CA GLU A 199 -20.51 -7.04 -0.09
C GLU A 199 -20.66 -5.75 0.74
N GLN A 200 -19.57 -5.26 1.36
CA GLN A 200 -19.55 -4.00 2.09
C GLN A 200 -19.96 -2.80 1.19
N VAL A 201 -19.47 -2.79 -0.06
CA VAL A 201 -19.79 -1.71 -1.01
C VAL A 201 -21.22 -1.83 -1.50
N LEU A 202 -21.68 -3.05 -1.81
CA LEU A 202 -23.06 -3.29 -2.25
C LEU A 202 -24.08 -2.98 -1.15
N ALA A 203 -23.76 -3.28 0.12
CA ALA A 203 -24.59 -2.91 1.27
C ALA A 203 -24.74 -1.39 1.39
N ALA A 204 -23.65 -0.63 1.25
CA ALA A 204 -23.70 0.83 1.27
C ALA A 204 -24.51 1.42 0.10
N VAL A 205 -24.42 0.81 -1.09
CA VAL A 205 -25.24 1.20 -2.24
C VAL A 205 -26.72 0.94 -1.96
N ARG A 206 -27.07 -0.22 -1.39
CA ARG A 206 -28.45 -0.58 -1.03
C ARG A 206 -29.03 0.41 -0.04
N GLU A 207 -28.35 0.65 1.07
CA GLU A 207 -28.76 1.59 2.11
C GLU A 207 -29.08 2.97 1.52
N LYS A 208 -28.22 3.47 0.63
CA LYS A 208 -28.42 4.81 0.05
C LYS A 208 -29.51 4.87 -1.02
N MET A 209 -29.84 3.75 -1.66
CA MET A 209 -30.84 3.66 -2.72
C MET A 209 -32.23 3.24 -2.23
N GLU A 210 -32.38 2.90 -0.94
CA GLU A 210 -33.69 2.54 -0.34
C GLU A 210 -34.74 3.65 -0.48
N GLU A 211 -34.31 4.92 -0.50
CA GLU A 211 -35.19 6.08 -0.67
C GLU A 211 -35.85 6.17 -2.06
N ASN A 212 -35.32 5.47 -3.06
CA ASN A 212 -35.80 5.52 -4.45
C ASN A 212 -36.36 4.15 -4.89
N PRO A 213 -37.70 3.97 -4.95
CA PRO A 213 -38.31 2.67 -5.25
C PRO A 213 -37.86 2.07 -6.59
N ASP A 214 -37.81 2.88 -7.65
CA ASP A 214 -37.44 2.41 -9.00
C ASP A 214 -35.99 1.91 -9.06
N LEU A 215 -35.06 2.65 -8.43
CA LEU A 215 -33.65 2.27 -8.36
C LEU A 215 -33.43 1.06 -7.46
N SER A 216 -34.19 0.95 -6.35
CA SER A 216 -34.14 -0.19 -5.44
C SER A 216 -34.54 -1.49 -6.14
N VAL A 217 -35.61 -1.48 -6.95
CA VAL A 217 -36.03 -2.65 -7.75
C VAL A 217 -34.96 -3.04 -8.77
N LYS A 218 -34.41 -2.06 -9.52
CA LYS A 218 -33.31 -2.30 -10.46
C LYS A 218 -32.09 -2.91 -9.77
N LEU A 219 -31.70 -2.35 -8.62
CA LEU A 219 -30.56 -2.81 -7.84
C LEU A 219 -30.75 -4.25 -7.34
N GLY A 220 -31.97 -4.62 -6.90
CA GLY A 220 -32.29 -5.99 -6.50
C GLY A 220 -32.08 -7.00 -7.64
N ASN A 221 -32.53 -6.66 -8.85
CA ASN A 221 -32.30 -7.48 -10.04
C ASN A 221 -30.81 -7.60 -10.40
N ILE A 222 -30.04 -6.53 -10.27
CA ILE A 222 -28.60 -6.55 -10.50
C ILE A 222 -27.88 -7.39 -9.44
N TYR A 223 -28.25 -7.25 -8.17
CA TYR A 223 -27.65 -7.98 -7.06
C TYR A 223 -27.84 -9.49 -7.22
N THR A 224 -29.05 -9.94 -7.56
CA THR A 224 -29.33 -11.37 -7.81
C THR A 224 -28.49 -11.92 -8.97
N LYS A 225 -28.32 -11.15 -10.05
CA LYS A 225 -27.42 -11.53 -11.17
C LYS A 225 -25.94 -11.56 -10.76
N LEU A 226 -25.48 -10.59 -9.98
CA LEU A 226 -24.11 -10.56 -9.45
C LEU A 226 -23.84 -11.75 -8.52
N GLN A 227 -24.80 -12.11 -7.69
CA GLN A 227 -24.73 -13.25 -6.78
C GLN A 227 -24.70 -14.58 -7.57
N ALA A 228 -25.62 -14.76 -8.52
CA ALA A 228 -25.69 -15.95 -9.36
C ALA A 228 -24.42 -16.16 -10.21
N SER A 229 -23.78 -15.06 -10.65
CA SER A 229 -22.54 -15.11 -11.43
C SER A 229 -21.26 -15.22 -10.58
N GLY A 230 -21.37 -15.25 -9.24
CA GLY A 230 -20.24 -15.35 -8.33
C GLY A 230 -19.35 -14.11 -8.30
N ARG A 231 -19.90 -12.93 -8.59
CA ARG A 231 -19.18 -11.64 -8.66
C ARG A 231 -19.20 -10.84 -7.35
N ILE A 232 -19.68 -11.44 -6.26
CA ILE A 232 -19.70 -10.83 -4.93
C ILE A 232 -18.59 -11.46 -4.10
N THR A 233 -17.78 -10.62 -3.45
CA THR A 233 -16.70 -11.06 -2.58
C THR A 233 -16.91 -10.55 -1.16
N MET A 234 -16.57 -11.40 -0.19
CA MET A 234 -16.61 -11.06 1.25
C MET A 234 -15.38 -10.28 1.71
N CYS A 235 -14.39 -10.05 0.82
CA CYS A 235 -13.25 -9.19 1.15
C CYS A 235 -13.75 -7.77 1.41
N THR A 236 -13.34 -7.16 2.52
CA THR A 236 -13.59 -5.74 2.76
C THR A 236 -12.80 -4.89 1.78
N LEU A 237 -13.16 -3.61 1.64
CA LEU A 237 -12.38 -2.68 0.83
C LEU A 237 -10.93 -2.56 1.34
N GLU A 238 -10.74 -2.60 2.65
CA GLU A 238 -9.44 -2.57 3.28
C GLU A 238 -8.62 -3.84 2.94
N ASP A 239 -9.23 -5.02 3.00
CA ASP A 239 -8.57 -6.27 2.58
C ASP A 239 -8.11 -6.19 1.12
N MET A 240 -8.93 -5.62 0.23
CA MET A 240 -8.58 -5.44 -1.18
C MET A 240 -7.42 -4.47 -1.40
N LEU A 241 -7.35 -3.40 -0.61
CA LEU A 241 -6.25 -2.43 -0.62
C LEU A 241 -4.93 -3.11 -0.24
N PHE A 242 -4.93 -3.95 0.81
CA PHE A 242 -3.73 -4.58 1.34
C PHE A 242 -3.39 -5.96 0.73
N GLN A 243 -4.26 -6.54 -0.10
CA GLN A 243 -4.03 -7.84 -0.75
C GLN A 243 -2.76 -7.86 -1.62
N ILE A 244 -1.76 -8.67 -1.29
CA ILE A 244 -0.57 -8.84 -2.14
C ILE A 244 -0.96 -9.61 -3.43
N PRO A 245 -0.59 -9.14 -4.65
CA PRO A 245 -0.83 -9.87 -5.88
C PRO A 245 -0.23 -11.29 -5.82
N SER A 246 -0.97 -12.29 -6.30
CA SER A 246 -0.65 -13.73 -6.19
C SER A 246 0.75 -14.11 -6.69
N THR A 247 1.33 -13.37 -7.63
CA THR A 247 2.69 -13.61 -8.14
C THR A 247 3.80 -13.39 -7.10
N LYS A 248 3.58 -12.54 -6.09
CA LYS A 248 4.53 -12.33 -4.96
C LYS A 248 4.29 -13.31 -3.79
N LYS A 249 3.21 -14.11 -3.79
CA LYS A 249 2.98 -15.13 -2.75
C LYS A 249 3.95 -16.31 -2.86
N ALA A 250 4.38 -16.66 -4.08
CA ALA A 250 5.33 -17.76 -4.30
C ALA A 250 6.74 -17.44 -3.77
N THR A 251 7.22 -16.21 -3.97
CA THR A 251 8.51 -15.75 -3.46
C THR A 251 8.51 -15.55 -1.95
N ALA A 252 7.39 -15.10 -1.35
CA ALA A 252 7.25 -14.99 0.10
C ALA A 252 7.28 -16.36 0.81
N LYS A 253 6.67 -17.40 0.22
CA LYS A 253 6.72 -18.78 0.77
C LYS A 253 8.14 -19.35 0.80
N LEU A 254 8.93 -19.06 -0.23
CA LEU A 254 10.32 -19.55 -0.35
C LEU A 254 11.26 -18.92 0.69
N LEU A 255 11.01 -17.66 1.09
CA LEU A 255 11.73 -16.98 2.16
C LEU A 255 11.32 -17.50 3.55
N ASN A 256 10.03 -17.73 3.79
CA ASN A 256 9.56 -18.28 5.07
C ASN A 256 10.04 -19.72 5.31
N GLN A 257 10.19 -20.54 4.26
CA GLN A 257 10.78 -21.89 4.40
C GLN A 257 12.25 -21.86 4.83
N LYS A 258 13.02 -20.81 4.50
CA LYS A 258 14.41 -20.67 4.96
C LYS A 258 14.52 -20.22 6.42
N GLN A 259 13.53 -19.51 6.97
CA GLN A 259 13.49 -19.15 8.39
C GLN A 259 13.28 -20.38 9.30
N LEU A 260 12.51 -21.38 8.86
CA LEU A 260 12.35 -22.66 9.59
C LEU A 260 13.65 -23.49 9.65
N GLY A 261 14.57 -23.33 8.69
CA GLY A 261 15.85 -24.02 8.69
C GLY A 261 16.88 -23.48 9.71
N TYR A 262 16.70 -22.25 10.19
CA TYR A 262 17.60 -21.61 11.15
C TYR A 262 17.18 -21.80 12.63
N GLN A 263 15.97 -22.31 12.89
CA GLN A 263 15.50 -22.56 14.27
C GLN A 263 15.89 -23.95 14.82
N VAL A 264 16.64 -24.77 14.07
CA VAL A 264 17.18 -26.05 14.56
C VAL A 264 18.70 -26.08 14.39
N ALA A 265 19.38 -25.18 15.09
CA ALA A 265 20.79 -25.35 15.43
C ALA A 265 20.91 -25.17 16.95
N ASN A 266 21.06 -26.29 17.66
CA ASN A 266 21.27 -26.33 19.10
C ASN A 266 22.44 -25.41 19.53
N PRO A 267 22.37 -24.81 20.73
CA PRO A 267 23.47 -24.04 21.28
C PRO A 267 24.60 -25.00 21.69
N PHE A 268 25.71 -25.02 20.96
CA PHE A 268 26.94 -25.60 21.48
C PHE A 268 27.44 -24.71 22.62
N GLN A 269 27.23 -25.19 23.84
CA GLN A 269 27.84 -24.67 25.06
C GLN A 269 29.37 -24.72 24.95
N SER A 270 29.99 -23.67 25.49
CA SER A 270 31.26 -23.67 26.22
C SER A 270 32.42 -24.53 25.70
N ASN A 271 33.48 -23.88 25.22
CA ASN A 271 34.81 -23.90 25.84
C ASN A 271 35.82 -23.19 24.93
N LEU A 272 36.50 -22.18 25.46
CA LEU A 272 37.96 -22.03 25.38
C LEU A 272 38.36 -20.76 26.14
N LEU A 273 38.52 -20.94 27.45
CA LEU A 273 39.60 -20.32 28.20
C LEU A 273 40.88 -21.09 27.86
N LEU A 274 41.80 -20.43 27.17
CA LEU A 274 43.27 -20.43 27.36
C LEU A 274 43.91 -19.57 26.25
#